data_AF-A0A2S4LRA1-F1
#
_entry.id   AF-A0A2S4LRA1-F1
#
_cell.length_a   1.000
_cell.length_b   1.000
_cell.length_c   1.000
_cell.angle_alpha   90.00
_cell.angle_beta   90.00
_cell.angle_gamma   90.00
#
_symmetry.space_group_name_H-M   'P 1'
#
loop_
_entity.id
_entity.type
_entity.pdbx_description
1 polymer ?
#
loop_
_entity_poly.entity_id
_entity_poly.type
_entity_poly.pdbx_seq_one_letter_code
_entity_poly.pdbx_strand_id
1 'polypeptide(L)'
;MRAAAPTDRLPELSRLAALFARTVLDAQIQGRPVPDDQIRFLLDAALLLNEYGAELPSPLDQIMQDASAPKAPEPSDDRPAPDVQDDDAGRLAWLLRPFQGLKG
;
A
#
# COMPACT_ATOMS: atom_id res chain seq x y z
N MET A 1 25.91 -25.02 -5.54
CA MET A 1 25.57 -23.74 -4.90
C MET A 1 24.47 -24.05 -3.88
N ARG A 2 24.69 -23.79 -2.58
CA ARG A 2 23.68 -24.05 -1.55
C ARG A 2 22.65 -22.91 -1.64
N ALA A 3 21.39 -23.24 -1.94
CA ALA A 3 20.32 -22.25 -1.87
C ALA A 3 20.23 -21.74 -0.42
N ALA A 4 20.26 -20.42 -0.24
CA ALA A 4 20.04 -19.83 1.07
C ALA A 4 18.62 -20.15 1.52
N ALA A 5 18.42 -20.38 2.82
CA ALA A 5 17.08 -20.61 3.34
C ALA A 5 16.22 -19.35 3.09
N PRO A 6 14.90 -19.48 2.91
CA PRO A 6 14.02 -18.32 2.72
C PRO A 6 14.21 -17.24 3.79
N THR A 7 14.44 -17.67 5.04
CA THR A 7 14.69 -16.81 6.20
C THR A 7 15.99 -15.99 6.08
N ASP A 8 17.03 -16.52 5.43
CA ASP A 8 18.31 -15.82 5.22
C ASP A 8 18.16 -14.60 4.30
N ARG A 9 17.06 -14.53 3.53
CA ARG A 9 16.77 -13.42 2.60
C ARG A 9 15.90 -12.33 3.22
N LEU A 10 15.30 -12.56 4.40
CA LEU A 10 14.41 -11.60 5.05
C LEU A 10 15.07 -10.25 5.36
N PRO A 11 16.33 -10.17 5.84
CA PRO A 11 16.96 -8.87 6.09
C PRO A 11 17.12 -8.06 4.80
N GLU A 12 17.44 -8.73 3.69
CA GLU A 12 17.58 -8.07 2.38
C GLU A 12 16.21 -7.67 1.82
N LEU A 13 15.18 -8.51 1.97
CA LEU A 13 13.80 -8.15 1.63
C LEU A 13 13.35 -6.92 2.42
N SER A 14 13.57 -6.89 3.73
CA SER A 14 13.24 -5.75 4.59
C SER A 14 13.94 -4.48 4.13
N ARG A 15 15.25 -4.56 3.84
CA ARG A 15 16.02 -3.44 3.31
C ARG A 15 15.47 -2.94 1.96
N LEU A 16 15.18 -3.84 1.02
CA LEU A 16 14.63 -3.48 -0.29
C LEU A 16 13.24 -2.85 -0.16
N ALA A 17 12.39 -3.44 0.67
CA ALA A 17 11.06 -2.92 0.94
C ALA A 17 11.11 -1.52 1.58
N ALA A 18 12.06 -1.28 2.50
CA ALA A 18 12.28 0.04 3.10
C ALA A 18 12.68 1.11 2.06
N LEU A 19 13.61 0.78 1.16
CA LEU A 19 14.05 1.69 0.09
C LEU A 19 12.91 1.99 -0.91
N PHE A 20 12.14 0.96 -1.23
CA PHE A 20 11.03 1.09 -2.15
C PHE A 20 9.88 1.90 -1.55
N ALA A 21 9.51 1.62 -0.29
CA ALA A 21 8.51 2.38 0.46
C ALA A 21 8.90 3.86 0.56
N ARG A 22 10.17 4.17 0.82
CA ARG A 22 10.68 5.56 0.81
C ARG A 22 10.44 6.25 -0.54
N THR A 23 10.70 5.55 -1.65
CA THR A 23 10.51 6.08 -3.01
C THR A 23 9.03 6.36 -3.29
N VAL A 24 8.13 5.50 -2.82
CA VAL A 24 6.68 5.68 -2.92
C VAL A 24 6.23 6.90 -2.11
N LEU A 25 6.67 7.03 -0.87
CA LEU A 25 6.37 8.19 -0.01
C LEU A 25 6.88 9.50 -0.65
N ASP A 26 8.11 9.51 -1.16
CA ASP A 26 8.67 10.69 -1.84
C ASP A 26 7.86 11.06 -3.10
N ALA A 27 7.36 10.06 -3.85
CA ALA A 27 6.47 10.31 -4.99
C ALA A 27 5.13 10.91 -4.57
N GLN A 28 4.53 10.43 -3.47
CA GLN A 28 3.30 10.98 -2.92
C GLN A 28 3.48 12.43 -2.43
N ILE A 29 4.58 12.73 -1.73
CA ILE A 29 4.93 14.10 -1.28
C ILE A 29 5.03 15.05 -2.49
N GLN A 30 5.57 14.56 -3.60
CA GLN A 30 5.74 15.33 -4.84
C GLN A 30 4.49 15.35 -5.72
N GLY A 31 3.37 14.76 -5.28
CA GLY A 31 2.13 14.69 -6.04
C GLY A 31 2.22 13.86 -7.31
N ARG A 32 3.21 12.96 -7.42
CA ARG A 32 3.36 12.05 -8.56
C ARG A 32 2.46 10.83 -8.38
N PRO A 33 1.92 10.29 -9.49
CA PRO A 33 1.20 9.02 -9.44
C PRO A 33 2.15 7.88 -9.04
N VAL A 34 1.67 6.99 -8.16
CA VAL A 34 2.34 5.76 -7.78
C VAL A 34 1.62 4.60 -8.48
N PRO A 35 2.28 3.84 -9.37
CA PRO A 35 1.68 2.71 -10.07
C PRO A 35 1.21 1.59 -9.13
N ASP A 36 0.08 0.97 -9.47
CA ASP A 36 -0.54 -0.09 -8.67
C ASP A 36 0.38 -1.28 -8.41
N ASP A 37 1.19 -1.66 -9.41
CA ASP A 37 2.19 -2.73 -9.26
C ASP A 37 3.15 -2.43 -8.10
N GLN A 38 3.54 -1.17 -7.91
CA GLN A 38 4.43 -0.77 -6.82
C GLN A 38 3.75 -0.91 -5.46
N ILE A 39 2.47 -0.55 -5.37
CA ILE A 39 1.68 -0.74 -4.15
C ILE A 39 1.56 -2.23 -3.83
N ARG A 40 1.30 -3.06 -4.85
CA ARG A 40 1.16 -4.50 -4.69
C ARG A 40 2.45 -5.17 -4.26
N PHE A 41 3.59 -4.77 -4.80
CA PHE A 41 4.90 -5.25 -4.34
C PHE A 41 5.17 -4.93 -2.87
N LEU A 42 4.78 -3.74 -2.40
CA LEU A 42 4.92 -3.39 -0.98
C LEU A 42 4.02 -4.23 -0.08
N LEU A 43 2.79 -4.51 -0.53
CA LEU A 43 1.86 -5.40 0.18
C LEU A 43 2.41 -6.83 0.26
N ASP A 44 2.88 -7.38 -0.87
CA ASP A 44 3.46 -8.72 -0.91
C ASP A 44 4.69 -8.83 0.00
N ALA A 45 5.55 -7.80 0.02
CA ALA A 45 6.70 -7.74 0.91
C ALA A 45 6.27 -7.67 2.39
N ALA A 46 5.25 -6.89 2.72
CA ALA A 46 4.73 -6.79 4.08
C ALA A 46 4.13 -8.12 4.58
N LEU A 47 3.34 -8.80 3.73
CA LEU A 47 2.78 -10.11 4.02
C LEU A 47 3.90 -11.14 4.27
N LEU A 48 4.91 -11.15 3.40
CA LEU A 48 6.03 -12.08 3.51
C LEU A 48 6.87 -11.81 4.78
N LEU A 49 7.15 -10.54 5.12
CA LEU A 49 7.85 -10.22 6.37
C LEU A 49 7.05 -10.68 7.59
N ASN A 50 5.74 -10.44 7.61
CA ASN A 50 4.86 -10.85 8.69
C ASN A 50 4.74 -12.39 8.82
N GLU A 51 4.64 -13.12 7.69
CA GLU A 51 4.57 -14.58 7.67
C GLU A 51 5.78 -15.23 8.37
N TYR A 52 6.97 -14.65 8.19
CA TYR A 52 8.19 -15.13 8.83
C TYR A 52 8.51 -14.45 10.18
N GLY A 53 7.58 -13.64 10.72
CA GLY A 53 7.73 -12.97 12.02
C GLY A 53 8.79 -11.87 12.05
N ALA A 54 9.14 -11.31 10.89
CA ALA A 54 10.04 -10.16 10.78
C ALA A 54 9.25 -8.85 11.00
N GLU A 55 9.87 -7.89 11.70
CA GLU A 55 9.30 -6.56 11.86
C GLU A 55 9.25 -5.81 10.52
N LEU A 56 8.19 -5.05 10.31
CA LEU A 56 8.05 -4.18 9.16
C LEU A 56 9.02 -3.00 9.29
N PRO A 57 9.78 -2.65 8.25
CA PRO A 57 10.59 -1.44 8.27
C PRO A 57 9.68 -0.21 8.35
N SER A 58 10.07 0.79 9.14
CA SER A 58 9.25 1.98 9.44
C SER A 58 8.58 2.65 8.24
N PRO A 59 9.25 2.85 7.07
CA PRO A 59 8.60 3.43 5.90
C PRO A 59 7.47 2.56 5.33
N LEU A 60 7.60 1.23 5.42
CA LEU A 60 6.56 0.31 4.96
C LEU A 60 5.39 0.27 5.95
N ASP A 61 5.70 0.23 7.25
CA ASP A 61 4.70 0.28 8.32
C ASP A 61 3.84 1.55 8.22
N GLN A 62 4.46 2.71 7.94
CA GLN A 62 3.73 3.96 7.68
C GLN A 62 2.72 3.82 6.53
N ILE A 63 3.14 3.26 5.39
CA ILE A 63 2.25 3.08 4.24
C ILE A 63 1.07 2.15 4.60
N MET A 64 1.33 1.08 5.37
CA MET A 64 0.28 0.16 5.80
C MET A 64 -0.72 0.81 6.77
N GLN A 65 -0.22 1.67 7.67
CA GLN A 65 -1.06 2.44 8.60
C GLN A 65 -1.91 3.47 7.85
N ASP A 66 -1.32 4.23 6.93
CA ASP A 66 -2.02 5.22 6.12
C ASP A 66 -3.10 4.57 5.24
N ALA A 67 -2.84 3.36 4.72
CA ALA A 67 -3.83 2.59 3.96
C ALA A 67 -4.96 2.01 4.82
N SER A 68 -4.70 1.76 6.10
CA SER A 68 -5.68 1.19 7.05
C SER A 68 -6.49 2.27 7.78
N ALA A 69 -6.06 3.53 7.73
CA ALA A 69 -6.74 4.62 8.40
C ALA A 69 -8.11 4.89 7.74
N PRO A 70 -9.23 4.82 8.48
CA PRO A 70 -10.52 5.27 7.97
C PRO A 70 -10.43 6.76 7.69
N LYS A 71 -10.57 7.16 6.42
CA LYS A 71 -10.57 8.58 6.07
C LYS A 71 -11.77 9.23 6.78
N ALA A 72 -11.51 10.29 7.54
CA ALA A 72 -12.58 11.15 8.05
C ALA A 72 -13.48 11.56 6.87
N PRO A 73 -14.81 11.55 7.03
CA PRO A 73 -15.71 11.90 5.95
C PRO A 73 -15.34 13.29 5.45
N GLU A 74 -14.89 13.38 4.21
CA GLU A 74 -14.88 14.64 3.46
C GLU A 74 -16.29 15.23 3.62
N PRO A 75 -16.45 16.53 3.94
CA PRO A 75 -17.77 17.14 4.02
C PRO A 75 -18.43 16.99 2.65
N SER A 76 -19.28 15.98 2.55
CA SER A 76 -20.08 15.72 1.38
C SER A 76 -21.15 16.80 1.36
N ASP A 77 -21.11 17.66 0.35
CA ASP A 77 -22.23 18.49 -0.03
C ASP A 77 -23.48 17.59 -0.10
N ASP A 78 -24.47 17.96 0.72
CA ASP A 78 -25.79 17.33 0.90
C ASP A 78 -26.24 16.47 -0.29
N ARG A 79 -26.33 15.15 -0.08
CA ARG A 79 -27.36 14.31 -0.70
C ARG A 79 -27.50 12.95 0.02
N PRO A 80 -28.72 12.44 0.25
CA PRO A 80 -28.92 11.20 1.00
C PRO A 80 -28.52 9.98 0.17
N ALA A 81 -27.78 9.06 0.81
CA ALA A 81 -27.31 7.80 0.24
C ALA A 81 -28.45 6.83 -0.12
N PRO A 82 -28.24 5.89 -1.07
CA PRO A 82 -28.80 4.57 -0.96
C PRO A 82 -27.74 3.60 -0.40
N ASP A 83 -28.20 2.70 0.48
CA ASP A 83 -27.52 1.48 0.90
C ASP A 83 -26.79 0.81 -0.27
N VAL A 84 -25.45 0.78 -0.20
CA VAL A 84 -24.67 -0.17 -0.99
C VAL A 84 -23.70 -0.82 -0.01
N GLN A 85 -23.96 -2.10 0.22
CA GLN A 85 -23.08 -3.08 0.82
C GLN A 85 -21.62 -2.79 0.44
N ASP A 86 -20.88 -2.21 1.39
CA ASP A 86 -19.48 -1.81 1.24
C ASP A 86 -18.60 -3.06 1.39
N ASP A 87 -18.75 -3.96 0.41
CA ASP A 87 -17.86 -5.11 0.21
C ASP A 87 -16.50 -4.58 -0.25
N ASP A 88 -15.43 -5.26 0.16
CA ASP A 88 -13.99 -4.96 -0.03
C ASP A 88 -13.58 -4.31 -1.37
N ALA A 89 -14.39 -4.46 -2.43
CA ALA A 89 -14.28 -3.69 -3.66
C ALA A 89 -14.30 -2.16 -3.44
N GLY A 90 -15.09 -1.62 -2.50
CA GLY A 90 -15.10 -0.18 -2.17
C GLY A 90 -13.79 0.29 -1.53
N ARG A 91 -13.21 -0.58 -0.69
CA ARG A 91 -11.88 -0.41 -0.07
C ARG A 91 -10.72 -0.56 -1.07
N LEU A 92 -10.94 -1.18 -2.21
CA LEU A 92 -9.93 -1.28 -3.27
C LEU A 92 -10.15 -0.23 -4.37
N ALA A 93 -11.38 0.25 -4.55
CA ALA A 93 -11.74 1.27 -5.53
C ALA A 93 -11.09 2.63 -5.25
N TRP A 94 -10.82 2.95 -3.97
CA TRP A 94 -10.13 4.20 -3.62
C TRP A 94 -8.63 4.18 -3.97
N LEU A 95 -7.97 3.01 -3.90
CA LEU A 95 -6.58 2.83 -4.31
C LEU A 95 -6.40 3.15 -5.81
N LEU A 96 -7.43 2.93 -6.62
CA LEU A 96 -7.41 3.12 -8.07
C LEU A 96 -7.86 4.52 -8.53
N ARG A 97 -8.25 5.43 -7.62
CA ARG A 97 -8.71 6.78 -7.98
C ARG A 97 -7.70 7.68 -8.70
N PRO A 98 -6.36 7.62 -8.48
CA PRO A 98 -5.43 8.42 -9.28
C PRO A 98 -5.37 8.00 -10.77
N PHE A 99 -5.94 6.85 -11.15
CA PHE A 99 -5.97 6.35 -12.53
C PHE A 99 -7.32 6.53 -13.23
N GLN A 100 -8.37 6.97 -12.53
CA GLN A 100 -9.69 7.23 -13.14
C GLN A 100 -9.73 8.48 -14.03
N GLY A 101 -8.60 9.21 -14.16
CA GLY A 101 -8.46 10.42 -14.96
C GLY A 101 -7.97 10.22 -16.41
N LEU A 102 -7.59 9.00 -16.83
CA LEU A 102 -7.12 8.77 -18.21
C LEU A 102 -8.26 8.26 -19.11
N LYS A 103 -9.12 9.18 -19.57
CA LYS A 103 -9.94 8.95 -20.77
C LYS A 103 -9.14 9.45 -21.98
N GLY A 104 -8.58 8.51 -22.74
CA GLY A 104 -8.13 8.71 -24.12
C GLY A 104 -9.17 8.16 -25.08
#